data_AF-A0A7S1AEL1-F1
#
_entry.id   AF-A0A7S1AEL1-F1
#
_cell.length_a   1.000
_cell.length_b   1.000
_cell.length_c   1.000
_cell.angle_alpha   90.00
_cell.angle_beta   90.00
_cell.angle_gamma   90.00
#
_symmetry.space_group_name_H-M   'P 1'
#
loop_
_entity.id
_entity.type
_entity.pdbx_description
1 polymer ?
#
loop_
_entity_poly.entity_id
_entity_poly.type
_entity_poly.pdbx_seq_one_letter_code
_entity_poly.pdbx_strand_id
1 'polypeptide(L)'
;MVQWDLQLPHRWRRRVKLSILVAGALAVLSWRRGTWRRLMVLLFRRQFVRRDPIYGESLGIVYSKQDATWEMFLDGLGIPVDSPARSHVRQLFARPHIEATLVELFNKLTDGRPTATLQDISRLSNGLSGHLHVLLKTKGRVPLVKAVSEDQQWLDENFEFRFPPESPLDSQTFIGFVKLIIVRRVCRTLIGALGVDTLRGGLQAPLSINISFDVGGDPVILQTVTPVSTANSVGERLGHIQDIDEDQSEDA
;
A
#
# COMPACT_ATOMS: atom_id res chain seq x y z
N MET A 1 60.20 38.25 49.64
CA MET A 1 59.79 36.94 49.07
C MET A 1 59.14 36.14 50.19
N VAL A 2 57.80 36.10 50.21
CA VAL A 2 57.03 35.34 51.21
C VAL A 2 56.02 34.49 50.45
N GLN A 3 56.27 33.19 50.45
CA GLN A 3 55.44 32.14 49.87
C GLN A 3 54.25 31.90 50.80
N TRP A 4 53.03 32.24 50.38
CA TRP A 4 51.81 31.89 51.09
C TRP A 4 51.34 30.50 50.64
N ASP A 5 51.72 29.48 51.40
CA ASP A 5 51.21 28.11 51.25
C ASP A 5 49.82 28.02 51.91
N LEU A 6 48.77 28.14 51.11
CA LEU A 6 47.39 27.90 51.53
C LEU A 6 47.15 26.38 51.68
N GLN A 7 47.49 25.85 52.86
CA GLN A 7 47.10 24.52 53.28
C GLN A 7 45.59 24.46 53.57
N LEU A 8 44.81 24.13 52.53
CA LEU A 8 43.40 23.80 52.69
C LEU A 8 43.22 22.50 53.50
N PRO A 9 42.30 22.45 54.49
CA PRO A 9 42.12 21.31 55.37
C PRO A 9 41.69 20.05 54.61
N HIS A 10 42.30 18.92 54.98
CA HIS A 10 42.24 17.64 54.27
C HIS A 10 40.81 17.09 54.03
N ARG A 11 39.83 17.54 54.82
CA ARG A 11 38.41 17.17 54.69
C ARG A 11 37.71 17.84 53.49
N TRP A 12 38.19 18.99 53.02
CA TRP A 12 37.62 19.68 51.85
C TRP A 12 38.06 19.07 50.51
N ARG A 13 39.28 18.53 50.43
CA ARG A 13 39.78 17.84 49.22
C ARG A 13 38.97 16.60 48.85
N ARG A 14 38.39 15.90 49.84
CA ARG A 14 37.54 14.71 49.57
C ARG A 14 36.17 15.10 49.02
N ARG A 15 35.57 16.19 49.49
CA ARG A 15 34.26 16.66 49.02
C ARG A 15 34.33 17.22 47.60
N VAL A 16 35.35 18.02 47.27
CA VAL A 16 35.52 18.56 45.91
C VAL A 16 35.80 17.47 44.87
N LYS A 17 36.60 16.46 45.21
CA LYS A 17 36.85 15.31 44.31
C LYS A 17 35.59 14.47 44.07
N LEU A 18 34.72 14.30 45.08
CA LEU A 18 33.46 13.58 44.92
C LEU A 18 32.48 14.33 44.01
N SER A 19 32.39 15.66 44.14
CA SER A 19 31.51 16.49 43.31
C SER A 19 31.91 16.48 41.83
N ILE A 20 33.21 16.52 41.54
CA ILE A 20 33.72 16.46 40.15
C ILE A 20 33.48 15.07 39.54
N LEU A 21 33.64 13.99 40.32
CA LEU A 21 33.36 12.63 39.85
C LEU A 21 31.87 12.40 39.59
N VAL A 22 30.97 12.93 40.45
CA VAL A 22 29.51 12.83 40.25
C VAL A 22 29.06 13.68 39.06
N ALA A 23 29.59 14.89 38.89
CA ALA A 23 29.28 15.72 37.72
C ALA A 23 29.79 15.10 36.40
N GLY A 24 30.99 14.51 36.41
CA GLY A 24 31.52 13.76 35.27
C GLY A 24 30.70 12.53 34.93
N ALA A 25 30.27 11.75 35.94
CA ALA A 25 29.42 10.57 35.73
C ALA A 25 28.03 10.94 35.17
N LEU A 26 27.43 12.04 35.66
CA LEU A 26 26.15 12.54 35.16
C LEU A 26 26.26 13.10 33.73
N ALA A 27 27.38 13.75 33.37
CA ALA A 27 27.63 14.22 32.01
C ALA A 27 27.85 13.07 31.02
N VAL A 28 28.52 11.98 31.43
CA VAL A 28 28.68 10.77 30.59
C VAL A 28 27.35 10.03 30.42
N LEU A 29 26.50 10.00 31.45
CA LEU A 29 25.15 9.45 31.38
C LEU A 29 24.21 10.29 30.50
N SER A 30 24.33 11.63 30.51
CA SER A 30 23.53 12.51 29.66
C SER A 30 23.97 12.46 28.19
N TRP A 31 25.28 12.36 27.92
CA TRP A 31 25.82 12.17 26.57
C TRP A 31 25.35 10.84 25.97
N ARG A 32 25.38 9.75 26.75
CA ARG A 32 24.84 8.45 26.30
C ARG A 32 23.35 8.52 25.98
N ARG A 33 22.52 9.27 26.69
CA ARG A 33 21.08 9.36 26.38
C ARG A 33 20.78 10.04 25.03
N GLY A 34 21.57 11.05 24.65
CA GLY A 34 21.39 11.76 23.37
C GLY A 34 21.81 10.92 22.16
N THR A 35 22.93 10.20 22.25
CA THR A 35 23.39 9.30 21.20
C THR A 35 22.56 8.02 21.13
N TRP A 36 22.10 7.47 22.26
CA TRP A 36 21.18 6.34 22.27
C TRP A 36 19.81 6.69 21.70
N ARG A 37 19.29 7.91 21.88
CA ARG A 37 18.06 8.35 21.18
C ARG A 37 18.28 8.44 19.67
N ARG A 38 19.41 8.98 19.19
CA ARG A 38 19.71 9.02 17.75
C ARG A 38 19.95 7.63 17.17
N LEU A 39 20.61 6.75 17.92
CA LEU A 39 20.88 5.37 17.51
C LEU A 39 19.62 4.50 17.59
N MET A 40 18.75 4.71 18.59
CA MET A 40 17.40 4.14 18.64
C MET A 40 16.52 4.67 17.52
N VAL A 41 16.53 5.97 17.21
CA VAL A 41 15.79 6.52 16.06
C VAL A 41 16.31 5.96 14.74
N LEU A 42 17.62 5.68 14.62
CA LEU A 42 18.20 5.01 13.45
C LEU A 42 17.90 3.50 13.41
N LEU A 43 17.87 2.81 14.57
CA LEU A 43 17.49 1.40 14.68
C LEU A 43 15.99 1.18 14.47
N PHE A 44 15.15 2.06 15.01
CA PHE A 44 13.71 2.12 14.73
C PHE A 44 13.45 2.52 13.27
N ARG A 45 14.17 3.50 12.70
CA ARG A 45 14.09 3.79 11.24
C ARG A 45 14.45 2.59 10.38
N ARG A 46 15.32 1.69 10.84
CA ARG A 46 15.68 0.46 10.12
C ARG A 46 14.61 -0.64 10.18
N GLN A 47 13.62 -0.55 11.07
CA GLN A 47 12.58 -1.57 11.25
C GLN A 47 11.24 -1.26 10.57
N PHE A 48 11.03 -0.08 9.97
CA PHE A 48 9.74 0.31 9.39
C PHE A 48 9.66 0.15 7.87
N VAL A 49 10.46 -0.75 7.29
CA VAL A 49 10.36 -1.17 5.90
C VAL A 49 9.43 -2.37 5.88
N ARG A 50 8.12 -2.12 5.73
CA ARG A 50 7.14 -3.20 5.71
C ARG A 50 7.00 -3.76 4.30
N ARG A 51 7.23 -5.06 4.20
CA ARG A 51 7.26 -5.84 2.97
C ARG A 51 5.84 -6.21 2.54
N ASP A 52 5.63 -6.37 1.24
CA ASP A 52 4.41 -7.02 0.73
C ASP A 52 4.33 -8.46 1.29
N PRO A 53 3.16 -8.93 1.76
CA PRO A 53 3.08 -10.20 2.46
C PRO A 53 3.26 -11.42 1.56
N ILE A 54 3.22 -11.25 0.23
CA ILE A 54 3.33 -12.35 -0.73
C ILE A 54 4.59 -12.19 -1.57
N TYR A 55 4.85 -10.98 -2.04
CA TYR A 55 5.95 -10.68 -2.95
C TYR A 55 7.09 -9.91 -2.28
N GLY A 56 6.96 -9.53 -1.01
CA GLY A 56 7.94 -8.68 -0.37
C GLY A 56 9.28 -9.37 -0.13
N GLU A 57 9.30 -10.68 0.06
CA GLU A 57 10.55 -11.45 0.17
C GLU A 57 11.14 -11.80 -1.20
N SER A 58 10.31 -12.19 -2.17
CA SER A 58 10.77 -12.65 -3.48
C SER A 58 11.08 -11.52 -4.46
N LEU A 59 10.32 -10.42 -4.41
CA LEU A 59 10.40 -9.29 -5.33
C LEU A 59 10.83 -7.97 -4.63
N GLY A 60 11.08 -8.01 -3.32
CA GLY A 60 11.60 -6.85 -2.59
C GLY A 60 10.63 -5.66 -2.50
N ILE A 61 9.32 -5.91 -2.62
CA ILE A 61 8.31 -4.85 -2.58
C ILE A 61 8.19 -4.30 -1.15
N VAL A 62 8.42 -3.00 -1.01
CA VAL A 62 8.39 -2.28 0.27
C VAL A 62 7.46 -1.10 0.19
N TYR A 63 6.62 -0.94 1.21
CA TYR A 63 5.73 0.20 1.35
C TYR A 63 6.32 1.25 2.30
N SER A 64 6.41 2.50 1.85
CA SER A 64 6.66 3.66 2.72
C SER A 64 5.33 4.18 3.31
N LYS A 65 5.40 4.90 4.43
CA LYS A 65 4.22 5.48 5.10
C LYS A 65 3.48 6.52 4.24
N GLN A 66 4.21 7.25 3.40
CA GLN A 66 3.70 8.38 2.62
C GLN A 66 3.38 8.01 1.18
N ASP A 67 4.00 6.95 0.65
CA ASP A 67 4.05 6.72 -0.80
C ASP A 67 3.43 5.40 -1.23
N ALA A 68 2.70 4.70 -0.35
CA ALA A 68 2.12 3.40 -0.66
C ALA A 68 0.94 3.48 -1.65
N THR A 69 1.34 3.88 -2.84
CA THR A 69 0.67 3.98 -4.10
C THR A 69 0.76 2.63 -4.78
N TRP A 70 -0.18 2.39 -5.67
CA TRP A 70 -0.15 1.25 -6.57
C TRP A 70 1.07 1.29 -7.50
N GLU A 71 1.68 2.45 -7.74
CA GLU A 71 2.88 2.58 -8.59
C GLU A 71 4.11 1.89 -7.98
N MET A 72 4.38 2.08 -6.69
CA MET A 72 5.50 1.39 -6.02
C MET A 72 5.33 -0.12 -6.02
N PHE A 73 4.08 -0.60 -5.95
CA PHE A 73 3.81 -2.03 -6.08
C PHE A 73 4.19 -2.53 -7.49
N LEU A 74 3.84 -1.80 -8.54
CA LEU A 74 4.26 -2.14 -9.90
C LEU A 74 5.78 -1.98 -10.11
N ASP A 75 6.45 -1.09 -9.38
CA ASP A 75 7.91 -0.97 -9.37
C ASP A 75 8.54 -2.23 -8.81
N GLY A 76 8.00 -2.70 -7.68
CA GLY A 76 8.38 -3.97 -7.07
C GLY A 76 8.18 -5.17 -8.00
N LEU A 77 7.16 -5.15 -8.86
CA LEU A 77 6.96 -6.17 -9.89
C LEU A 77 7.93 -6.05 -11.07
N GLY A 78 8.69 -4.95 -11.19
CA GLY A 78 9.60 -4.68 -12.31
C GLY A 78 8.87 -4.29 -13.61
N ILE A 79 7.64 -3.79 -13.52
CA ILE A 79 6.89 -3.30 -14.67
C ILE A 79 7.41 -1.90 -15.03
N PRO A 80 7.82 -1.57 -16.27
CA PRO A 80 8.39 -0.26 -16.58
C PRO A 80 7.42 0.91 -16.33
N VAL A 81 7.95 2.07 -15.92
CA VAL A 81 7.18 3.31 -15.66
C VAL A 81 6.37 3.76 -16.89
N ASP A 82 6.94 3.56 -18.08
CA ASP A 82 6.37 3.95 -19.37
C ASP A 82 5.59 2.81 -20.04
N SER A 83 5.37 1.70 -19.33
CA SER A 83 4.60 0.57 -19.89
C SER A 83 3.15 0.98 -20.20
N PRO A 84 2.55 0.46 -21.29
CA PRO A 84 1.15 0.76 -21.60
C PRO A 84 0.20 0.30 -20.49
N ALA A 85 0.57 -0.74 -19.74
CA ALA A 85 -0.19 -1.19 -18.56
C ALA A 85 -0.25 -0.10 -17.48
N ARG A 86 0.87 0.51 -17.10
CA ARG A 86 0.88 1.62 -16.14
C ARG A 86 0.13 2.84 -16.65
N SER A 87 0.36 3.21 -17.91
CA SER A 87 -0.35 4.31 -18.56
C SER A 87 -1.87 4.10 -18.50
N HIS A 88 -2.33 2.88 -18.76
CA HIS A 88 -3.74 2.52 -18.61
C HIS A 88 -4.24 2.69 -17.17
N VAL A 89 -3.52 2.19 -16.16
CA VAL A 89 -3.89 2.32 -14.74
C VAL A 89 -3.96 3.80 -14.33
N ARG A 90 -2.98 4.62 -14.70
CA ARG A 90 -2.99 6.09 -14.44
C ARG A 90 -4.23 6.72 -15.03
N GLN A 91 -4.47 6.45 -16.30
CA GLN A 91 -5.57 7.06 -17.03
C GLN A 91 -6.94 6.54 -16.57
N LEU A 92 -7.05 5.32 -16.06
CA LEU A 92 -8.27 4.80 -15.43
C LEU A 92 -8.55 5.55 -14.12
N PHE A 93 -7.54 5.63 -13.25
CA PHE A 93 -7.67 6.27 -11.94
C PHE A 93 -7.71 7.79 -11.96
N ALA A 94 -7.39 8.42 -13.10
CA ALA A 94 -7.57 9.85 -13.33
C ALA A 94 -9.00 10.23 -13.78
N ARG A 95 -9.88 9.24 -14.05
CA ARG A 95 -11.26 9.53 -14.49
C ARG A 95 -12.10 10.02 -13.29
N PRO A 96 -12.79 11.18 -13.38
CA PRO A 96 -13.57 11.72 -12.27
C PRO A 96 -14.66 10.78 -11.75
N HIS A 97 -15.30 10.01 -12.63
CA HIS A 97 -16.33 9.05 -12.20
C HIS A 97 -15.77 7.94 -11.32
N ILE A 98 -14.53 7.48 -11.56
CA ILE A 98 -13.91 6.44 -10.73
C ILE A 98 -13.69 6.97 -9.32
N GLU A 99 -13.25 8.23 -9.19
CA GLU A 99 -13.13 8.88 -7.90
C GLU A 99 -14.47 8.98 -7.18
N ALA A 100 -15.51 9.46 -7.87
CA ALA A 100 -16.87 9.53 -7.32
C ALA A 100 -17.39 8.16 -6.86
N THR A 101 -17.18 7.10 -7.67
CA THR A 101 -17.55 5.73 -7.32
C THR A 101 -16.79 5.21 -6.10
N LEU A 102 -15.51 5.55 -5.95
CA LEU A 102 -14.73 5.16 -4.77
C LEU A 102 -15.16 5.93 -3.50
N VAL A 103 -15.60 7.18 -3.64
CA VAL A 103 -16.20 7.95 -2.54
C VAL A 103 -17.55 7.35 -2.14
N GLU A 104 -18.38 6.95 -3.11
CA GLU A 104 -19.64 6.24 -2.83
C GLU A 104 -19.37 4.92 -2.08
N LEU A 105 -18.39 4.16 -2.54
CA LEU A 105 -17.94 2.93 -1.89
C LEU A 105 -17.48 3.19 -0.45
N PHE A 106 -16.74 4.28 -0.20
CA PHE A 106 -16.37 4.67 1.16
C PHE A 106 -17.60 4.92 2.02
N ASN A 107 -18.55 5.73 1.54
CA ASN A 107 -19.76 6.07 2.30
C ASN A 107 -20.62 4.84 2.61
N LYS A 108 -20.77 3.92 1.66
CA LYS A 108 -21.44 2.63 1.85
C LYS A 108 -20.70 1.76 2.87
N LEU A 109 -19.38 1.73 2.80
CA LEU A 109 -18.56 0.92 3.68
C LEU A 109 -18.51 1.47 5.11
N THR A 110 -18.54 2.78 5.30
CA THR A 110 -18.43 3.39 6.63
C THR A 110 -19.78 3.70 7.27
N ASP A 111 -20.89 3.45 6.56
CA ASP A 111 -22.24 3.87 6.94
C ASP A 111 -22.30 5.38 7.23
N GLY A 112 -21.60 6.17 6.41
CA GLY A 112 -21.50 7.63 6.53
C GLY A 112 -20.55 8.13 7.64
N ARG A 113 -19.83 7.25 8.35
CA ARG A 113 -18.77 7.68 9.27
C ARG A 113 -17.64 8.39 8.49
N PRO A 114 -16.98 9.40 9.10
CA PRO A 114 -15.92 10.15 8.43
C PRO A 114 -14.64 9.35 8.21
N THR A 115 -14.47 8.23 8.92
CA THR A 115 -13.27 7.40 8.90
C THR A 115 -13.63 5.92 8.80
N ALA A 116 -12.80 5.17 8.08
CA ALA A 116 -12.90 3.72 7.97
C ALA A 116 -12.06 3.02 9.06
N THR A 117 -12.56 1.91 9.56
CA THR A 117 -11.89 1.03 10.53
C THR A 117 -11.20 -0.15 9.84
N LEU A 118 -10.38 -0.89 10.58
CA LEU A 118 -9.79 -2.14 10.10
C LEU A 118 -10.87 -3.16 9.67
N GLN A 119 -11.97 -3.24 10.42
CA GLN A 119 -13.08 -4.14 10.09
C GLN A 119 -13.74 -3.77 8.76
N ASP A 120 -13.91 -2.47 8.51
CA ASP A 120 -14.42 -1.95 7.24
C ASP A 120 -13.50 -2.36 6.08
N ILE A 121 -12.19 -2.17 6.23
CA ILE A 121 -11.21 -2.56 5.20
C ILE A 121 -11.16 -4.08 4.99
N SER A 122 -11.32 -4.85 6.06
CA SER A 122 -11.38 -6.32 5.98
C SER A 122 -12.61 -6.77 5.19
N ARG A 123 -13.78 -6.16 5.47
CA ARG A 123 -15.01 -6.39 4.70
C ARG A 123 -14.83 -6.02 3.23
N LEU A 124 -14.23 -4.86 2.95
CA LEU A 124 -13.93 -4.43 1.59
C LEU A 124 -13.01 -5.41 0.86
N SER A 125 -11.92 -5.85 1.49
CA SER A 125 -10.94 -6.77 0.91
C SER A 125 -11.55 -8.13 0.58
N ASN A 126 -12.42 -8.64 1.45
CA ASN A 126 -13.14 -9.90 1.27
C ASN A 126 -14.29 -9.79 0.27
N GLY A 127 -14.94 -8.62 0.20
CA GLY A 127 -16.03 -8.31 -0.72
C GLY A 127 -15.57 -8.00 -2.15
N LEU A 128 -14.27 -7.78 -2.37
CA LEU A 128 -13.70 -7.58 -3.69
C LEU A 128 -13.74 -8.90 -4.48
N SER A 129 -14.55 -8.91 -5.53
CA SER A 129 -14.67 -10.00 -6.48
C SER A 129 -14.60 -9.48 -7.91
N GLY A 130 -14.70 -10.37 -8.90
CA GLY A 130 -14.64 -9.99 -10.30
C GLY A 130 -13.95 -11.04 -11.15
N HIS A 131 -13.68 -10.69 -12.40
CA HIS A 131 -13.00 -11.57 -13.34
C HIS A 131 -12.26 -10.77 -14.41
N LEU A 132 -11.32 -11.44 -15.07
CA LEU A 132 -10.61 -10.95 -16.24
C LEU A 132 -10.76 -11.94 -17.40
N HIS A 133 -10.84 -11.42 -18.62
CA HIS A 133 -10.85 -12.24 -19.83
C HIS A 133 -10.29 -11.45 -21.01
N VAL A 134 -9.87 -12.15 -22.07
CA VAL A 134 -9.46 -11.50 -23.31
C VAL A 134 -10.69 -10.83 -23.93
N LEU A 135 -10.57 -9.56 -24.34
CA LEU A 135 -11.68 -8.82 -24.93
C LEU A 135 -12.31 -9.60 -26.09
N LEU A 136 -13.64 -9.61 -26.17
CA LEU A 136 -14.45 -10.38 -27.14
C LEU A 136 -14.38 -11.91 -26.98
N LYS A 137 -13.64 -12.45 -26.00
CA LYS A 137 -13.61 -13.88 -25.66
C LYS A 137 -14.23 -14.09 -24.29
N THR A 138 -15.55 -14.25 -24.25
CA THR A 138 -16.30 -14.54 -23.02
C THR A 138 -15.97 -15.91 -22.44
N LYS A 139 -15.55 -16.87 -23.29
CA LYS A 139 -15.00 -18.16 -22.84
C LYS A 139 -13.59 -17.97 -22.28
N GLY A 140 -13.37 -18.44 -21.05
CA GLY A 140 -12.07 -18.33 -20.36
C GLY A 140 -11.98 -17.17 -19.36
N ARG A 141 -13.10 -16.77 -18.74
CA ARG A 141 -13.09 -15.85 -17.61
C ARG A 141 -12.26 -16.43 -16.46
N VAL A 142 -11.24 -15.70 -16.06
CA VAL A 142 -10.40 -16.00 -14.90
C VAL A 142 -10.92 -15.18 -13.73
N PRO A 143 -11.44 -15.80 -12.66
CA PRO A 143 -11.90 -15.05 -11.49
C PRO A 143 -10.73 -14.33 -10.82
N LEU A 144 -10.98 -13.15 -10.28
CA LEU A 144 -10.00 -12.47 -9.44
C LEU A 144 -9.69 -13.35 -8.22
N VAL A 145 -8.40 -13.44 -7.90
CA VAL A 145 -7.95 -14.17 -6.71
C VAL A 145 -8.64 -13.59 -5.48
N LYS A 146 -9.09 -14.43 -4.55
CA LYS A 146 -9.72 -13.96 -3.30
C LYS A 146 -8.68 -13.40 -2.32
N ALA A 147 -9.13 -12.68 -1.31
CA ALA A 147 -8.32 -12.40 -0.14
C ALA A 147 -7.81 -13.70 0.48
N VAL A 148 -6.51 -13.77 0.74
CA VAL A 148 -5.89 -14.88 1.47
C VAL A 148 -5.59 -14.44 2.90
N SER A 149 -5.36 -15.39 3.81
CA SER A 149 -5.06 -15.15 5.22
C SER A 149 -3.90 -14.17 5.41
N GLU A 150 -2.88 -14.25 4.56
CA GLU A 150 -1.69 -13.41 4.59
C GLU A 150 -2.01 -11.95 4.24
N ASP A 151 -3.03 -11.70 3.40
CA ASP A 151 -3.49 -10.33 3.14
C ASP A 151 -4.13 -9.74 4.39
N GLN A 152 -4.95 -10.54 5.08
CA GLN A 152 -5.66 -10.10 6.29
C GLN A 152 -4.68 -9.86 7.43
N GLN A 153 -3.75 -10.80 7.67
CA GLN A 153 -2.69 -10.63 8.66
C GLN A 153 -1.87 -9.37 8.37
N TRP A 154 -1.51 -9.14 7.10
CA TRP A 154 -0.80 -7.92 6.73
C TRP A 154 -1.63 -6.67 7.02
N LEU A 155 -2.93 -6.66 6.69
CA LEU A 155 -3.81 -5.53 7.02
C LEU A 155 -3.83 -5.29 8.53
N ASP A 156 -4.08 -6.32 9.33
CA ASP A 156 -4.18 -6.24 10.79
C ASP A 156 -2.89 -5.67 11.40
N GLU A 157 -1.73 -6.19 10.98
CA GLU A 157 -0.45 -5.74 11.50
C GLU A 157 -0.13 -4.28 11.10
N ASN A 158 -0.56 -3.86 9.90
CA ASN A 158 -0.12 -2.60 9.28
C ASN A 158 -1.10 -1.44 9.47
N PHE A 159 -2.37 -1.72 9.73
CA PHE A 159 -3.44 -0.72 9.65
C PHE A 159 -3.23 0.42 10.63
N GLU A 160 -3.08 0.15 11.92
CA GLU A 160 -2.89 1.20 12.95
C GLU A 160 -1.62 2.01 12.74
N PHE A 161 -0.56 1.37 12.22
CA PHE A 161 0.69 2.07 11.91
C PHE A 161 0.51 3.06 10.75
N ARG A 162 -0.26 2.66 9.74
CA ARG A 162 -0.48 3.45 8.53
C ARG A 162 -1.52 4.53 8.72
N PHE A 163 -2.58 4.23 9.47
CA PHE A 163 -3.71 5.10 9.73
C PHE A 163 -3.89 5.24 11.25
N PRO A 164 -2.94 5.92 11.93
CA PRO A 164 -3.02 6.11 13.37
C PRO A 164 -4.18 7.05 13.72
N PRO A 165 -4.62 7.11 14.99
CA PRO A 165 -5.76 7.95 15.39
C PRO A 165 -5.60 9.44 15.04
N GLU A 166 -4.38 9.95 14.97
CA GLU A 166 -4.09 11.35 14.59
C GLU A 166 -4.22 11.61 13.08
N SER A 167 -4.20 10.55 12.27
CA SER A 167 -4.28 10.59 10.81
C SER A 167 -5.05 9.37 10.31
N PRO A 168 -6.35 9.26 10.62
CA PRO A 168 -7.16 8.08 10.32
C PRO A 168 -7.42 7.93 8.82
N LEU A 169 -7.93 6.76 8.42
CA LEU A 169 -8.31 6.49 7.04
C LEU A 169 -9.61 7.21 6.69
N ASP A 170 -9.49 8.44 6.21
CA ASP A 170 -10.59 9.25 5.70
C ASP A 170 -10.92 8.92 4.22
N SER A 171 -11.96 9.56 3.68
CA SER A 171 -12.40 9.34 2.30
C SER A 171 -11.30 9.63 1.25
N GLN A 172 -10.49 10.68 1.46
CA GLN A 172 -9.44 11.07 0.51
C GLN A 172 -8.29 10.06 0.48
N THR A 173 -7.80 9.65 1.65
CA THR A 173 -6.72 8.66 1.78
C THR A 173 -7.20 7.26 1.41
N PHE A 174 -8.49 6.95 1.61
CA PHE A 174 -9.12 5.70 1.20
C PHE A 174 -9.00 5.46 -0.30
N ILE A 175 -9.24 6.47 -1.14
CA ILE A 175 -9.14 6.34 -2.60
C ILE A 175 -7.77 5.79 -3.02
N GLY A 176 -6.69 6.37 -2.49
CA GLY A 176 -5.33 5.89 -2.79
C GLY A 176 -5.10 4.45 -2.34
N PHE A 177 -5.64 4.10 -1.17
CA PHE A 177 -5.51 2.78 -0.58
C PHE A 177 -6.30 1.70 -1.36
N VAL A 178 -7.54 1.99 -1.77
CA VAL A 178 -8.34 1.06 -2.57
C VAL A 178 -7.76 0.86 -3.97
N LYS A 179 -7.22 1.91 -4.59
CA LYS A 179 -6.48 1.80 -5.86
C LYS A 179 -5.33 0.78 -5.75
N LEU A 180 -4.60 0.79 -4.63
CA LEU A 180 -3.56 -0.22 -4.35
C LEU A 180 -4.15 -1.63 -4.22
N ILE A 181 -5.23 -1.81 -3.46
CA ILE A 181 -5.88 -3.14 -3.31
C ILE A 181 -6.33 -3.69 -4.67
N ILE A 182 -6.98 -2.86 -5.49
CA ILE A 182 -7.43 -3.21 -6.84
C ILE A 182 -6.25 -3.70 -7.68
N VAL A 183 -5.21 -2.87 -7.81
CA VAL A 183 -4.05 -3.19 -8.65
C VAL A 183 -3.37 -4.45 -8.17
N ARG A 184 -3.18 -4.59 -6.85
CA ARG A 184 -2.58 -5.77 -6.24
C ARG A 184 -3.37 -7.03 -6.56
N ARG A 185 -4.71 -6.97 -6.52
CA ARG A 185 -5.56 -8.13 -6.83
C ARG A 185 -5.55 -8.51 -8.29
N VAL A 186 -5.65 -7.53 -9.17
CA VAL A 186 -5.57 -7.76 -10.62
C VAL A 186 -4.21 -8.33 -11.00
N CYS A 187 -3.11 -7.73 -10.54
CA CYS A 187 -1.77 -8.22 -10.83
C CYS A 187 -1.52 -9.62 -10.26
N ARG A 188 -1.99 -9.94 -9.05
CA ARG A 188 -1.89 -11.31 -8.51
C ARG A 188 -2.60 -12.33 -9.37
N THR A 189 -3.80 -11.97 -9.86
CA THR A 189 -4.57 -12.84 -10.75
C THR A 189 -3.83 -13.04 -12.07
N LEU A 190 -3.29 -11.97 -12.66
CA LEU A 190 -2.50 -12.04 -13.89
C LEU A 190 -1.20 -12.84 -13.72
N ILE A 191 -0.48 -12.66 -12.61
CA ILE A 191 0.74 -13.42 -12.30
C ILE A 191 0.40 -14.90 -12.14
N GLY A 192 -0.69 -15.23 -11.45
CA GLY A 192 -1.13 -16.62 -11.28
C GLY A 192 -1.55 -17.27 -12.61
N ALA A 193 -2.15 -16.52 -13.53
CA ALA A 193 -2.63 -17.03 -14.81
C ALA A 193 -1.55 -17.07 -15.91
N LEU A 194 -0.66 -16.08 -15.95
CA LEU A 194 0.27 -15.83 -17.07
C LEU A 194 1.74 -15.91 -16.67
N GLY A 195 2.05 -15.77 -15.38
CA GLY A 195 3.41 -15.59 -14.87
C GLY A 195 3.87 -14.12 -14.86
N VAL A 196 4.85 -13.83 -14.01
CA VAL A 196 5.36 -12.46 -13.79
C VAL A 196 6.11 -11.92 -15.02
N ASP A 197 6.84 -12.76 -15.75
CA ASP A 197 7.66 -12.33 -16.88
C ASP A 197 6.79 -11.93 -18.08
N THR A 198 5.67 -12.61 -18.30
CA THR A 198 4.68 -12.19 -19.30
C THR A 198 4.07 -10.84 -18.94
N LEU A 199 3.77 -10.59 -17.66
CA LEU A 199 3.25 -9.31 -17.21
C LEU A 199 4.29 -8.18 -17.42
N ARG A 200 5.58 -8.45 -17.20
CA ARG A 200 6.68 -7.50 -17.46
C ARG A 200 6.87 -7.21 -18.95
N GLY A 201 6.75 -8.23 -19.80
CA GLY A 201 6.89 -8.13 -21.25
C GLY A 201 5.68 -7.50 -21.96
N GLY A 202 4.56 -7.36 -21.24
CA GLY A 202 3.32 -6.79 -21.76
C GLY A 202 2.33 -7.84 -22.25
N LEU A 203 1.05 -7.46 -22.23
CA LEU A 203 -0.07 -8.28 -22.63
C LEU A 203 -0.24 -8.24 -24.15
N GLN A 204 -0.29 -9.40 -24.78
CA GLN A 204 -0.44 -9.57 -26.23
C GLN A 204 -1.87 -9.34 -26.73
N ALA A 205 -2.84 -9.26 -25.82
CA ALA A 205 -4.24 -9.07 -26.14
C ALA A 205 -4.87 -8.09 -25.14
N PRO A 206 -5.88 -7.31 -25.56
CA PRO A 206 -6.63 -6.48 -24.64
C PRO A 206 -7.41 -7.36 -23.66
N LEU A 207 -7.49 -6.96 -22.39
CA LEU A 207 -8.24 -7.66 -21.36
C LEU A 207 -9.43 -6.83 -20.90
N SER A 208 -10.61 -7.44 -20.86
CA SER A 208 -11.73 -6.89 -20.11
C SER A 208 -11.57 -7.30 -18.64
N ILE A 209 -11.62 -6.31 -17.75
CA ILE A 209 -11.50 -6.47 -16.31
C ILE A 209 -12.79 -5.94 -15.70
N ASN A 210 -13.50 -6.81 -14.99
CA ASN A 210 -14.66 -6.47 -14.20
C ASN A 210 -14.34 -6.69 -12.73
N ILE A 211 -14.56 -5.67 -11.91
CA ILE A 211 -14.32 -5.67 -10.47
C ILE A 211 -15.63 -5.28 -9.79
N SER A 212 -16.02 -6.02 -8.76
CA SER A 212 -17.19 -5.74 -7.96
C SER A 212 -16.81 -5.70 -6.48
N PHE A 213 -17.36 -4.74 -5.75
CA PHE A 213 -17.24 -4.65 -4.30
C PHE A 213 -18.59 -4.92 -3.66
N ASP A 214 -18.70 -6.05 -2.97
CA ASP A 214 -19.84 -6.35 -2.10
C ASP A 214 -19.50 -6.00 -0.65
N VAL A 215 -20.00 -4.86 -0.19
CA VAL A 215 -19.82 -4.37 1.18
C VAL A 215 -21.12 -4.41 1.99
N GLY A 216 -22.15 -5.11 1.48
CA GLY A 216 -23.52 -5.06 1.96
C GLY A 216 -24.36 -4.07 1.15
N GLY A 217 -25.47 -4.56 0.58
CA GLY A 217 -26.34 -3.79 -0.32
C GLY A 217 -25.98 -4.00 -1.80
N ASP A 218 -26.23 -2.99 -2.63
CA ASP A 218 -25.95 -3.07 -4.07
C ASP A 218 -24.43 -2.99 -4.35
N PRO A 219 -23.88 -3.93 -5.12
CA PRO A 219 -22.45 -3.99 -5.39
C PRO A 219 -21.99 -2.77 -6.20
N VAL A 220 -20.81 -2.26 -5.84
CA VAL A 220 -20.15 -1.20 -6.62
C VAL A 220 -19.27 -1.85 -7.68
N ILE A 221 -19.57 -1.59 -8.95
CA ILE A 221 -18.91 -2.24 -10.09
C ILE A 221 -17.97 -1.26 -10.80
N LEU A 222 -16.75 -1.71 -11.09
CA LEU A 222 -15.77 -1.04 -11.93
C LEU A 222 -15.43 -1.94 -13.12
N GLN A 223 -15.61 -1.42 -14.33
CA GLN A 223 -15.24 -2.11 -15.56
C GLN A 223 -14.20 -1.31 -16.33
N THR A 224 -13.20 -2.01 -16.86
CA THR A 224 -12.19 -1.42 -17.73
C THR A 224 -11.70 -2.41 -18.77
N VAL A 225 -11.19 -1.89 -19.88
CA VAL A 225 -10.54 -2.68 -20.92
C VAL A 225 -9.10 -2.21 -21.07
N THR A 226 -8.16 -3.11 -20.82
CA THR A 226 -6.73 -2.81 -20.99
C THR A 226 -6.36 -2.84 -22.47
N PRO A 227 -5.49 -1.93 -22.94
CA PRO A 227 -4.93 -2.04 -24.28
C PRO A 227 -3.95 -3.22 -24.37
N VAL A 228 -3.60 -3.60 -25.61
CA VAL A 228 -2.40 -4.41 -25.88
C VAL A 228 -1.19 -3.61 -25.39
N SER A 229 -0.28 -4.26 -24.67
CA SER A 229 0.83 -3.59 -23.98
C SER A 229 2.20 -4.13 -24.35
N THR A 230 2.32 -4.75 -25.53
CA THR A 230 3.59 -5.24 -26.06
C THR A 230 4.48 -4.08 -26.50
N ALA A 231 5.79 -4.25 -26.44
CA ALA A 231 6.77 -3.18 -26.66
C ALA A 231 6.64 -2.42 -28.00
N ASN A 232 5.84 -2.92 -28.96
CA ASN A 232 5.66 -2.36 -30.29
C ASN A 232 4.21 -1.94 -30.62
N SER A 233 3.26 -2.03 -29.68
CA SER A 233 1.85 -1.69 -29.94
C SER A 233 1.49 -0.30 -29.43
N VAL A 234 1.43 0.68 -30.33
CA VAL A 234 0.77 1.98 -30.08
C VAL A 234 -0.72 1.79 -30.40
N GLY A 235 -1.53 1.44 -29.40
CA GLY A 235 -2.98 1.21 -29.59
C GLY A 235 -3.81 2.40 -29.13
N GLU A 236 -4.66 2.94 -30.01
CA GLU A 236 -5.71 3.89 -29.66
C GLU A 236 -6.78 3.26 -28.75
N ARG A 237 -7.37 4.08 -27.87
CA ARG A 237 -8.30 3.65 -26.83
C ARG A 237 -9.71 3.49 -27.37
N LEU A 238 -10.29 2.30 -27.19
CA LEU A 238 -11.72 2.10 -27.33
C LEU A 238 -12.44 2.75 -26.12
N GLY A 239 -13.54 3.45 -26.40
CA GLY A 239 -14.39 4.11 -25.41
C GLY A 239 -15.09 3.14 -24.45
N HIS A 240 -16.01 3.66 -23.63
CA HIS A 240 -16.81 2.86 -22.70
C HIS A 240 -17.60 1.79 -23.48
N ILE A 241 -17.22 0.53 -23.36
CA ILE A 241 -17.99 -0.61 -23.86
C ILE A 241 -18.75 -1.17 -22.66
N GLN A 242 -20.07 -1.07 -22.68
CA GLN A 242 -20.92 -1.86 -21.79
C GLN A 242 -21.06 -3.23 -22.44
N ASP A 243 -20.67 -4.28 -21.71
CA ASP A 243 -21.02 -5.64 -22.11
C ASP A 243 -22.53 -5.79 -21.85
N ILE A 244 -23.32 -5.79 -22.92
CA ILE A 244 -24.74 -6.14 -22.85
C ILE A 244 -24.77 -7.66 -22.74
N ASP A 245 -25.18 -8.19 -21.59
CA ASP A 245 -25.41 -9.62 -21.39
C ASP A 245 -26.62 -10.06 -22.24
N GLU A 246 -26.38 -10.37 -23.52
CA GLU A 246 -27.34 -11.06 -24.40
C GLU A 246 -27.34 -12.57 -24.08
N ASP A 247 -27.89 -12.97 -22.93
CA ASP A 247 -28.10 -14.38 -22.59
C ASP A 247 -29.46 -14.57 -21.91
N GLN A 248 -30.56 -14.13 -22.55
CA GLN A 248 -31.93 -14.59 -22.24
C GLN A 248 -32.83 -14.54 -23.48
N SER A 249 -32.89 -15.62 -24.28
CA SER A 249 -34.09 -16.02 -25.05
C SER A 249 -33.83 -17.27 -25.91
N GLU A 250 -33.65 -18.43 -25.27
CA GLU A 250 -33.97 -19.70 -25.91
C GLU A 250 -34.71 -20.58 -24.90
N ASP A 251 -36.00 -20.29 -24.71
CA ASP A 251 -37.02 -21.26 -24.34
C ASP A 251 -38.30 -20.86 -25.10
N ALA A 252 -38.50 -21.51 -26.25
CA ALA A 252 -39.74 -21.53 -27.02
C ALA A 252 -40.04 -22.98 -27.42
#